data_AF-A0A7S0BN58-F1
#
_entry.id   AF-A0A7S0BN58-F1
#
_cell.length_a   1.000
_cell.length_b   1.000
_cell.length_c   1.000
_cell.angle_alpha   90.00
_cell.angle_beta   90.00
_cell.angle_gamma   90.00
#
_symmetry.space_group_name_H-M   'P 1'
#
loop_
_entity.id
_entity.type
_entity.pdbx_description
1 polymer ?
#
loop_
_entity_poly.entity_id
_entity_poly.type
_entity_poly.pdbx_seq_one_letter_code
_entity_poly.pdbx_strand_id
1 'polypeptide(L)'
;MGLSVDWTREEFTFSKKLSIAVNEAFVRLYDKDLIYRDTRLVNWCCKLRTALSDIEVDYVDITGRTMMKVPNYDDEIEFGVLTHFAYKVERSDEELVIATTRLETMLGDVAVAVHPNDSRYKHLIGSELVHPFVDRKLKIIADDELVDMEFGTGAVKVTPAHDPNDFACGRRHSLEEVSILTDE
;
A
#
# COMPACT_ATOMS: atom_id res chain seq x y z
N MET A 1 29.91 -11.64 -34.46
CA MET A 1 30.06 -10.18 -34.23
C MET A 1 31.51 -9.93 -33.81
N GLY A 2 32.28 -9.17 -34.59
CA GLY A 2 33.68 -8.82 -34.25
C GLY A 2 33.72 -7.51 -33.48
N LEU A 3 33.53 -7.56 -32.16
CA LEU A 3 33.48 -6.36 -31.30
C LEU A 3 34.90 -5.85 -30.99
N SER A 4 35.15 -4.56 -31.25
CA SER A 4 36.43 -3.87 -31.03
C SER A 4 36.44 -3.10 -29.70
N VAL A 5 36.25 -3.81 -28.58
CA VAL A 5 36.28 -3.22 -27.24
C VAL A 5 37.65 -3.40 -26.58
N ASP A 6 38.00 -2.51 -25.65
CA ASP A 6 39.24 -2.59 -24.88
C ASP A 6 39.09 -3.56 -23.71
N TRP A 7 39.39 -4.83 -23.98
CA TRP A 7 39.33 -5.92 -22.98
C TRP A 7 40.29 -5.73 -21.81
N THR A 8 41.29 -4.85 -21.91
CA THR A 8 42.20 -4.58 -20.79
C THR A 8 41.51 -3.80 -19.65
N ARG A 9 40.32 -3.23 -19.92
CA ARG A 9 39.50 -2.48 -18.97
C ARG A 9 38.22 -3.19 -18.59
N GLU A 10 38.12 -4.49 -18.90
CA GLU A 10 36.98 -5.29 -18.49
C GLU A 10 36.86 -5.28 -16.97
N GLU A 11 35.67 -4.97 -16.48
CA GLU A 11 35.34 -5.00 -15.06
C GLU A 11 33.97 -5.65 -14.90
N PHE A 12 33.80 -6.39 -13.80
CA PHE A 12 32.55 -7.02 -13.43
C PHE A 12 31.99 -6.35 -12.17
N THR A 13 30.69 -6.10 -12.11
CA THR A 13 30.05 -5.35 -11.02
C THR A 13 30.22 -6.01 -9.65
N PHE A 14 30.42 -7.33 -9.62
CA PHE A 14 30.72 -8.11 -8.41
C PHE A 14 32.23 -8.31 -8.17
N SER A 15 33.11 -7.64 -8.92
CA SER A 15 34.55 -7.65 -8.68
C SER A 15 34.90 -6.91 -7.39
N LYS A 16 35.95 -7.34 -6.70
CA LYS A 16 36.42 -6.69 -5.46
C LYS A 16 36.63 -5.18 -5.63
N LYS A 17 37.16 -4.76 -6.78
CA LYS A 17 37.42 -3.34 -7.08
C LYS A 17 36.13 -2.53 -7.16
N LEU A 18 35.11 -3.01 -7.88
CA LEU A 18 33.84 -2.31 -7.99
C LEU A 18 33.00 -2.39 -6.71
N SER A 19 33.08 -3.49 -5.94
CA SER A 19 32.45 -3.56 -4.62
C SER A 19 33.01 -2.52 -3.64
N ILE A 20 34.33 -2.28 -3.65
CA ILE A 20 34.94 -1.21 -2.84
C ILE A 20 34.39 0.16 -3.25
N ALA A 21 34.21 0.42 -4.55
CA ALA A 21 33.68 1.68 -5.04
C ALA A 21 32.24 1.92 -4.57
N VAL A 22 31.39 0.89 -4.57
CA VAL A 22 30.00 0.99 -4.06
C VAL A 22 29.99 1.27 -2.55
N ASN A 23 30.82 0.58 -1.77
CA ASN A 23 30.91 0.81 -0.32
C ASN A 23 31.34 2.24 0.02
N GLU A 24 32.37 2.75 -0.67
CA GLU A 24 32.82 4.14 -0.50
C GLU A 24 31.72 5.14 -0.88
N ALA A 25 31.00 4.90 -1.99
CA ALA A 25 29.88 5.74 -2.39
C ALA A 25 28.76 5.73 -1.34
N PHE A 26 28.40 4.56 -0.80
CA PHE A 26 27.39 4.42 0.25
C PHE A 26 27.79 5.21 1.51
N VAL A 27 29.01 5.03 2.02
CA VAL A 27 29.50 5.74 3.22
C VAL A 27 29.50 7.24 3.00
N ARG A 28 29.98 7.72 1.84
CA ARG A 28 29.97 9.16 1.52
C ARG A 28 28.58 9.76 1.43
N LEU A 29 27.59 9.01 0.95
CA LEU A 29 26.21 9.48 0.86
C LEU A 29 25.55 9.45 2.24
N TYR A 30 25.86 8.45 3.06
CA TYR A 30 25.44 8.39 4.45
C TYR A 30 26.01 9.54 5.30
N ASP A 31 27.32 9.79 5.20
CA ASP A 31 28.01 10.89 5.91
C ASP A 31 27.51 12.30 5.48
N LYS A 32 26.80 12.38 4.35
CA LYS A 32 26.16 13.60 3.83
C LYS A 32 24.66 13.66 4.14
N ASP A 33 24.15 12.78 5.00
CA ASP A 33 22.73 12.65 5.35
C ASP A 33 21.80 12.41 4.15
N LEU A 34 22.31 11.83 3.06
CA LEU A 34 21.53 11.47 1.87
C LEU A 34 21.01 10.03 1.90
N ILE A 35 21.58 9.19 2.76
CA ILE A 35 21.11 7.82 3.03
C ILE A 35 20.68 7.76 4.49
N TYR A 36 19.49 7.23 4.74
CA TYR A 36 18.94 7.03 6.07
C TYR A 36 18.23 5.67 6.15
N ARG A 37 17.89 5.26 7.37
CA ARG A 37 17.09 4.06 7.64
C ARG A 37 15.83 4.49 8.37
N ASP A 38 14.68 4.12 7.81
CA ASP A 38 13.37 4.37 8.39
C ASP A 38 12.42 3.20 8.05
N THR A 39 11.29 3.15 8.72
CA THR A 39 10.18 2.26 8.38
C THR A 39 9.32 2.94 7.32
N ARG A 40 9.21 2.32 6.15
CA ARG A 40 8.37 2.78 5.04
C ARG A 40 7.68 1.58 4.43
N LEU A 41 6.49 1.78 3.87
CA LEU A 41 5.86 0.79 3.02
C LEU A 41 6.71 0.56 1.75
N VAL A 42 7.03 -0.70 1.47
CA VAL A 42 7.86 -1.13 0.34
C VAL A 42 7.09 -2.11 -0.53
N ASN A 43 7.42 -2.18 -1.82
CA ASN A 43 6.91 -3.25 -2.68
C ASN A 43 7.64 -4.54 -2.33
N TRP A 44 6.93 -5.52 -1.79
CA TRP A 44 7.48 -6.83 -1.44
C TRP A 44 7.08 -7.89 -2.46
N CYS A 45 8.05 -8.64 -2.98
CA CYS A 45 7.77 -9.78 -3.84
C CYS A 45 7.83 -11.09 -3.04
N CYS A 46 6.68 -11.72 -2.77
CA CYS A 46 6.62 -12.99 -2.02
C CYS A 46 7.38 -14.14 -2.73
N LYS A 47 7.54 -14.07 -4.05
CA LYS A 47 8.28 -15.07 -4.83
C LYS A 47 9.80 -14.93 -4.68
N LEU A 48 10.30 -13.70 -4.84
CA LEU A 48 11.74 -13.41 -4.76
C LEU A 48 12.22 -13.23 -3.31
N ARG A 49 11.29 -12.98 -2.39
CA ARG A 49 11.55 -12.69 -0.97
C ARG A 49 12.51 -11.50 -0.81
N THR A 50 12.21 -10.44 -1.54
CA THR A 50 12.97 -9.19 -1.51
C THR A 50 12.05 -8.00 -1.74
N ALA A 51 12.47 -6.84 -1.23
CA ALA A 51 11.89 -5.57 -1.60
C ALA A 51 12.29 -5.20 -3.04
N LEU A 52 11.38 -4.53 -3.74
CA LEU A 52 11.55 -4.00 -5.09
C LEU A 52 11.43 -2.47 -5.08
N SER A 53 12.23 -1.81 -5.91
CA SER A 53 12.06 -0.40 -6.22
C SER A 53 10.79 -0.17 -7.04
N ASP A 54 10.19 1.02 -6.94
CA ASP A 54 9.03 1.40 -7.77
C ASP A 54 9.31 1.24 -9.28
N ILE A 55 10.56 1.43 -9.72
CA ILE A 55 10.95 1.26 -11.14
C ILE A 55 11.02 -0.21 -11.58
N GLU A 56 11.07 -1.15 -10.64
CA GLU A 56 11.08 -2.60 -10.90
C GLU A 56 9.67 -3.20 -10.88
N VAL A 57 8.66 -2.38 -10.60
CA VAL A 57 7.25 -2.78 -10.54
C VAL A 57 6.52 -2.31 -11.78
N ASP A 58 6.03 -3.27 -12.57
CA ASP A 58 5.15 -3.00 -13.70
C ASP A 58 3.70 -2.93 -13.23
N TYR A 59 3.06 -1.78 -13.47
CA TYR A 59 1.64 -1.58 -13.16
C TYR A 59 0.77 -1.96 -14.36
N VAL A 60 -0.25 -2.78 -14.10
CA VAL A 60 -1.25 -3.18 -15.09
C VAL A 60 -2.61 -2.67 -14.63
N ASP A 61 -3.17 -1.72 -15.36
CA ASP A 61 -4.49 -1.17 -15.05
C ASP A 61 -5.61 -2.14 -15.43
N ILE A 62 -6.50 -2.40 -14.47
CA ILE A 62 -7.64 -3.31 -14.63
C ILE A 62 -8.92 -2.49 -14.42
N THR A 63 -9.73 -2.37 -15.47
CA THR A 63 -10.94 -1.52 -15.44
C THR A 63 -12.17 -2.21 -14.85
N GLY A 64 -12.11 -3.52 -14.63
CA GLY A 64 -13.20 -4.29 -14.06
C GLY A 64 -12.83 -5.75 -13.82
N ARG A 65 -13.83 -6.54 -13.42
CA ARG A 65 -13.64 -7.96 -13.08
C ARG A 65 -12.93 -8.71 -14.20
N THR A 66 -11.73 -9.21 -13.93
CA THR A 66 -10.85 -9.85 -14.90
C THR A 66 -10.19 -11.07 -14.28
N MET A 67 -10.23 -12.21 -14.97
CA MET A 67 -9.46 -13.40 -14.61
C MET A 67 -8.06 -13.26 -15.20
N MET A 68 -7.02 -13.41 -14.39
CA MET A 68 -5.64 -13.30 -14.82
C MET A 68 -4.81 -14.46 -14.30
N LYS A 69 -3.92 -14.96 -15.16
CA LYS A 69 -2.94 -15.96 -14.76
C LYS A 69 -1.85 -15.34 -13.90
N VAL A 70 -1.75 -15.78 -12.65
CA VAL A 70 -0.68 -15.36 -11.74
C VAL A 70 0.44 -16.40 -11.80
N PRO A 71 1.72 -16.00 -11.93
CA PRO A 71 2.82 -16.95 -11.91
C PRO A 71 2.79 -17.84 -10.65
N ASN A 72 2.91 -19.15 -10.84
CA ASN A 72 2.87 -20.19 -9.79
C ASN A 72 1.48 -20.50 -9.19
N TYR A 73 0.40 -20.02 -9.79
CA TYR A 73 -0.96 -20.50 -9.50
C TYR A 73 -1.43 -21.40 -10.65
N ASP A 74 -2.09 -22.52 -10.30
CA ASP A 74 -2.64 -23.45 -11.28
C ASP A 74 -3.89 -22.85 -11.96
N ASP A 75 -4.72 -22.19 -11.15
CA ASP A 75 -5.95 -21.53 -11.59
C ASP A 75 -5.72 -20.05 -11.89
N GLU A 76 -6.57 -19.48 -12.75
CA GLU A 76 -6.63 -18.03 -12.93
C GLU A 76 -7.21 -17.39 -11.67
N ILE A 77 -6.63 -16.24 -11.28
CA ILE A 77 -7.05 -15.48 -10.12
C ILE A 77 -7.89 -14.29 -10.59
N GLU A 78 -8.94 -14.00 -9.83
CA GLU A 78 -9.86 -12.93 -10.11
C GLU A 78 -9.35 -11.60 -9.54
N PHE A 79 -9.31 -10.56 -10.39
CA PHE A 79 -8.92 -9.19 -10.03
C PHE A 79 -10.01 -8.19 -10.43
N GLY A 80 -9.94 -6.97 -9.89
CA GLY A 80 -10.84 -5.88 -10.25
C GLY A 80 -12.28 -6.03 -9.72
N VAL A 81 -12.47 -6.83 -8.67
CA VAL A 81 -13.78 -6.99 -8.02
C VAL A 81 -13.92 -6.00 -6.88
N LEU A 82 -14.92 -5.12 -6.98
CA LEU A 82 -15.23 -4.15 -5.94
C LEU A 82 -16.30 -4.73 -4.99
N THR A 83 -15.86 -5.12 -3.80
CA THR A 83 -16.71 -5.69 -2.76
C THR A 83 -17.27 -4.61 -1.85
N HIS A 84 -18.56 -4.73 -1.53
CA HIS A 84 -19.26 -3.80 -0.66
C HIS A 84 -19.58 -4.48 0.67
N PHE A 85 -19.24 -3.83 1.77
CA PHE A 85 -19.60 -4.26 3.12
C PHE A 85 -19.83 -3.03 3.99
N ALA A 86 -20.43 -3.19 5.16
CA ALA A 86 -20.76 -2.06 6.02
C ALA A 86 -20.16 -2.21 7.43
N TYR A 87 -19.76 -1.07 7.99
CA TYR A 87 -19.41 -0.92 9.40
C TYR A 87 -20.57 -0.27 10.15
N LYS A 88 -20.89 -0.77 11.35
CA LYS A 88 -21.92 -0.16 12.20
C LYS A 88 -21.37 1.09 12.88
N VAL A 89 -22.10 2.20 12.83
CA VAL A 89 -21.77 3.42 13.57
C VAL A 89 -22.02 3.20 15.06
N GLU A 90 -21.04 3.55 15.90
CA GLU A 90 -21.18 3.39 17.35
C GLU A 90 -22.37 4.21 17.87
N ARG A 91 -23.19 3.59 18.75
CA ARG A 91 -24.38 4.20 19.37
C ARG A 91 -25.44 4.69 18.37
N SER A 92 -25.40 4.18 17.14
CA SER A 92 -26.42 4.40 16.11
C SER A 92 -26.80 3.07 15.47
N ASP A 93 -27.95 3.03 14.81
CA ASP A 93 -28.32 1.93 13.90
C ASP A 93 -27.95 2.23 12.44
N GLU A 94 -27.29 3.36 12.21
CA GLU A 94 -26.69 3.71 10.92
C GLU A 94 -25.48 2.82 10.61
N GLU A 95 -25.34 2.47 9.34
CA GLU A 95 -24.22 1.70 8.82
C GLU A 95 -23.52 2.49 7.71
N LEU A 96 -22.20 2.43 7.70
CA LEU A 96 -21.38 3.05 6.66
C LEU A 96 -20.89 1.99 5.69
N VAL A 97 -21.38 2.05 4.45
CA VAL A 97 -20.99 1.12 3.39
C VAL A 97 -19.67 1.54 2.76
N ILE A 98 -18.72 0.62 2.70
CA ILE A 98 -17.39 0.77 2.12
C ILE A 98 -17.28 -0.11 0.86
N ALA A 99 -16.57 0.40 -0.14
CA ALA A 99 -16.20 -0.35 -1.33
C ALA A 99 -14.69 -0.64 -1.31
N THR A 100 -14.28 -1.90 -1.50
CA THR A 100 -12.86 -2.27 -1.55
C THR A 100 -12.59 -3.46 -2.48
N THR A 101 -11.40 -3.49 -3.07
CA THR A 101 -10.88 -4.63 -3.82
C THR A 101 -10.08 -5.61 -2.96
N ARG A 102 -9.72 -5.24 -1.73
CA ARG A 102 -8.90 -6.05 -0.80
C ARG A 102 -9.65 -6.28 0.51
N LEU A 103 -10.73 -7.06 0.45
CA LEU A 103 -11.55 -7.34 1.63
C LEU A 103 -10.74 -8.00 2.75
N GLU A 104 -9.77 -8.83 2.40
CA GLU A 104 -8.86 -9.52 3.34
C GLU A 104 -8.08 -8.55 4.24
N THR A 105 -7.81 -7.33 3.77
CA THR A 105 -7.09 -6.31 4.55
C THR A 105 -7.98 -5.60 5.58
N MET A 106 -9.28 -5.88 5.62
CA MET A 106 -10.24 -5.32 6.58
C MET A 106 -9.78 -5.45 8.04
N LEU A 107 -9.13 -6.57 8.39
CA LEU A 107 -8.62 -6.81 9.74
C LEU A 107 -7.48 -5.86 10.14
N GLY A 108 -6.85 -5.19 9.18
CA GLY A 108 -5.84 -4.16 9.42
C GLY A 108 -6.40 -2.74 9.47
N ASP A 109 -7.71 -2.55 9.26
CA ASP A 109 -8.32 -1.23 9.19
C ASP A 109 -8.20 -0.51 10.53
N VAL A 110 -7.82 0.77 10.51
CA VAL A 110 -7.72 1.63 11.70
C VAL A 110 -8.64 2.84 11.65
N ALA A 111 -9.11 3.20 10.45
CA ALA A 111 -10.02 4.30 10.22
C ALA A 111 -10.85 4.05 8.95
N VAL A 112 -11.86 4.89 8.75
CA VAL A 112 -12.52 5.10 7.47
C VAL A 112 -12.37 6.56 7.10
N ALA A 113 -11.90 6.84 5.89
CA ALA A 113 -11.82 8.18 5.35
C ALA A 113 -13.06 8.50 4.52
N VAL A 114 -13.56 9.72 4.69
CA VAL A 114 -14.61 10.32 3.85
C VAL A 114 -14.15 11.70 3.40
N HIS A 115 -14.69 12.20 2.29
CA HIS A 115 -14.35 13.55 1.85
C HIS A 115 -15.04 14.59 2.76
N PRO A 116 -14.35 15.65 3.24
CA PRO A 116 -14.93 16.69 4.12
C PRO A 116 -16.14 17.45 3.54
N ASN A 117 -16.31 17.43 2.22
CA ASN A 117 -17.39 18.12 1.51
C ASN A 117 -18.50 17.16 1.09
N ASP A 118 -18.38 15.86 1.38
CA ASP A 118 -19.40 14.89 1.07
C ASP A 118 -20.58 15.02 2.04
N SER A 119 -21.68 15.61 1.55
CA SER A 119 -22.90 15.81 2.35
C SER A 119 -23.52 14.50 2.83
N ARG A 120 -23.20 13.36 2.22
CA ARG A 120 -23.66 12.03 2.64
C ARG A 120 -23.04 11.57 3.95
N TYR A 121 -21.80 11.98 4.25
CA TYR A 121 -21.03 11.45 5.38
C TYR A 121 -20.47 12.53 6.31
N LYS A 122 -20.64 13.80 5.99
CA LYS A 122 -20.12 14.92 6.78
C LYS A 122 -20.57 14.89 8.25
N HIS A 123 -21.78 14.41 8.53
CA HIS A 123 -22.30 14.27 9.89
C HIS A 123 -21.64 13.14 10.69
N LEU A 124 -20.97 12.21 10.01
CA LEU A 124 -20.30 11.07 10.63
C LEU A 124 -18.83 11.36 10.98
N ILE A 125 -18.22 12.42 10.44
CA ILE A 125 -16.83 12.78 10.72
C ILE A 125 -16.62 12.96 12.24
N GLY A 126 -15.62 12.25 12.78
CA GLY A 126 -15.33 12.22 14.22
C GLY A 126 -16.14 11.18 15.01
N SER A 127 -17.14 10.53 14.40
CA SER A 127 -17.79 9.35 14.98
C SER A 127 -16.88 8.13 14.90
N GLU A 128 -17.21 7.13 15.71
CA GLU A 128 -16.52 5.84 15.73
C GLU A 128 -17.39 4.76 15.08
N LEU A 129 -16.76 3.82 14.40
CA LEU A 129 -17.36 2.63 13.82
C LEU A 129 -16.94 1.40 14.61
N VAL A 130 -17.81 0.40 14.67
CA VAL A 130 -17.52 -0.88 15.32
C VAL A 130 -17.00 -1.86 14.28
N HIS A 131 -15.79 -2.38 14.48
CA HIS A 131 -15.25 -3.44 13.64
C HIS A 131 -15.96 -4.78 13.96
N PRO A 132 -16.46 -5.53 12.96
CA PRO A 132 -17.33 -6.69 13.20
C PRO A 132 -16.61 -7.93 13.71
N PHE A 133 -15.29 -8.04 13.48
CA PHE A 133 -14.50 -9.24 13.83
C PHE A 133 -13.44 -9.03 14.91
N VAL A 134 -13.17 -7.78 15.30
CA VAL A 134 -12.05 -7.42 16.18
C VAL A 134 -12.60 -6.41 17.17
N ASP A 135 -12.20 -6.52 18.43
CA ASP A 135 -12.58 -5.57 19.47
C ASP A 135 -11.79 -4.25 19.32
N ARG A 136 -12.07 -3.54 18.24
CA ARG A 136 -11.45 -2.27 17.87
C ARG A 136 -12.51 -1.37 17.26
N LYS A 137 -12.38 -0.08 17.56
CA LYS A 137 -13.16 0.97 16.94
C LYS A 137 -12.36 1.65 15.84
N LEU A 138 -13.03 2.03 14.77
CA LEU A 138 -12.43 2.77 13.66
C LEU A 138 -12.93 4.20 13.70
N LYS A 139 -12.04 5.18 13.57
CA LYS A 139 -12.44 6.59 13.49
C LYS A 139 -12.89 6.92 12.08
N ILE A 140 -13.91 7.77 11.95
CA ILE A 140 -14.24 8.39 10.67
C ILE A 140 -13.47 9.70 10.54
N ILE A 141 -12.53 9.74 9.60
CA ILE A 141 -11.65 10.89 9.37
C ILE A 141 -12.02 11.59 8.05
N ALA A 142 -11.67 12.87 7.96
CA ALA A 142 -11.85 13.66 6.75
C ALA A 142 -10.54 13.73 5.97
N ASP A 143 -10.49 13.17 4.77
CA ASP A 143 -9.29 13.20 3.91
C ASP A 143 -9.71 13.36 2.45
N ASP A 144 -9.46 14.55 1.89
CA ASP A 144 -9.78 14.92 0.50
C ASP A 144 -8.70 14.48 -0.50
N GLU A 145 -7.50 14.10 -0.04
CA GLU A 145 -6.45 13.55 -0.91
C GLU A 145 -6.68 12.05 -1.21
N LEU A 146 -7.18 11.28 -0.24
CA LEU A 146 -7.43 9.84 -0.38
C LEU A 146 -8.80 9.55 -1.03
N VAL A 147 -9.81 10.39 -0.75
CA VAL A 147 -11.20 10.06 -1.06
C VAL A 147 -11.72 10.81 -2.27
N ASP A 148 -11.98 10.07 -3.34
CA ASP A 148 -12.82 10.51 -4.45
C ASP A 148 -14.31 10.23 -4.14
N MET A 149 -15.13 11.28 -4.13
CA MET A 149 -16.57 11.18 -3.85
C MET A 149 -17.35 10.41 -4.92
N GLU A 150 -16.84 10.38 -6.16
CA GLU A 150 -17.48 9.73 -7.30
C GLU A 150 -17.13 8.24 -7.40
N PHE A 151 -16.07 7.79 -6.72
CA PHE A 151 -15.61 6.41 -6.76
C PHE A 151 -16.20 5.55 -5.64
N GLY A 152 -16.73 4.38 -6.01
CA GLY A 152 -17.31 3.43 -5.05
C GLY A 152 -18.45 4.06 -4.24
N THR A 153 -18.33 4.06 -2.92
CA THR A 153 -19.30 4.71 -2.03
C THR A 153 -18.93 6.15 -1.67
N GLY A 154 -17.70 6.62 -1.95
CA GLY A 154 -17.16 7.86 -1.38
C GLY A 154 -16.69 7.72 0.07
N ALA A 155 -16.57 6.48 0.58
CA ALA A 155 -15.98 6.15 1.87
C ALA A 155 -14.94 5.04 1.69
N VAL A 156 -13.72 5.27 2.18
CA VAL A 156 -12.56 4.40 1.97
C VAL A 156 -12.08 3.84 3.30
N LYS A 157 -12.00 2.52 3.43
CA LYS A 157 -11.32 1.90 4.58
C LYS A 157 -9.83 2.23 4.54
N VAL A 158 -9.25 2.61 5.67
CA VAL A 158 -7.83 3.01 5.75
C VAL A 158 -7.04 1.91 6.44
N THR A 159 -6.11 1.31 5.71
CA THR A 159 -5.26 0.19 6.16
C THR A 159 -3.77 0.50 5.95
N PRO A 160 -3.17 1.37 6.78
CA PRO A 160 -1.86 1.98 6.50
C PRO A 160 -0.71 0.99 6.24
N ALA A 161 -0.75 -0.20 6.84
CA ALA A 161 0.31 -1.20 6.70
C ALA A 161 0.27 -1.97 5.37
N HIS A 162 -0.76 -1.79 4.52
CA HIS A 162 -0.99 -2.64 3.34
C HIS A 162 -1.28 -1.87 2.05
N ASP A 163 -1.31 -0.53 2.09
CA ASP A 163 -1.53 0.31 0.92
C ASP A 163 -0.76 1.64 0.98
N PRO A 164 -0.07 2.07 -0.10
CA PRO A 164 0.69 3.32 -0.09
C PRO A 164 -0.15 4.58 0.13
N ASN A 165 -1.37 4.63 -0.40
CA ASN A 165 -2.26 5.79 -0.24
C ASN A 165 -2.83 5.84 1.18
N ASP A 166 -3.22 4.68 1.72
CA ASP A 166 -3.64 4.58 3.12
C ASP A 166 -2.49 4.87 4.07
N PHE A 167 -1.25 4.48 3.73
CA PHE A 167 -0.05 4.81 4.50
C PHE A 167 0.14 6.32 4.55
N ALA A 168 0.09 7.00 3.41
CA ALA A 168 0.19 8.46 3.34
C ALA A 168 -0.93 9.15 4.16
N CYS A 169 -2.17 8.66 4.04
CA CYS A 169 -3.30 9.12 4.87
C CYS A 169 -3.05 8.88 6.36
N GLY A 170 -2.57 7.69 6.72
CA GLY A 170 -2.20 7.34 8.09
C GLY A 170 -1.17 8.29 8.67
N ARG A 171 -0.16 8.70 7.88
CA ARG A 171 0.84 9.69 8.30
C ARG A 171 0.23 11.09 8.48
N ARG A 172 -0.66 11.53 7.58
CA ARG A 172 -1.37 12.83 7.71
C ARG A 172 -2.22 12.90 8.97
N HIS A 173 -2.89 11.79 9.32
CA HIS A 173 -3.84 11.71 10.43
C HIS A 173 -3.28 11.05 11.71
N SER A 174 -1.98 10.74 11.74
CA SER A 174 -1.31 10.06 12.86
C SER A 174 -2.00 8.75 13.28
N LEU A 175 -2.37 7.92 12.30
CA LEU A 175 -3.00 6.62 12.51
C LEU A 175 -1.95 5.53 12.75
N GLU A 176 -2.37 4.49 13.47
CA GLU A 176 -1.53 3.32 13.74
C GLU A 176 -1.35 2.44 12.49
N GLU A 177 -0.19 1.81 12.38
CA GLU A 177 0.14 0.89 11.29
C GLU A 177 -0.03 -0.55 11.81
N VAL A 178 -1.16 -1.20 11.50
CA VAL A 178 -1.46 -2.57 11.94
C VAL A 178 -1.22 -3.55 10.79
N SER A 179 -0.11 -4.30 10.86
CA SER A 179 0.14 -5.39 9.90
C SER A 179 -0.66 -6.65 10.27
N ILE A 180 -1.29 -7.26 9.27
CA ILE A 180 -2.06 -8.50 9.38
C ILE A 180 -1.55 -9.60 8.44
N LEU A 181 -0.57 -9.27 7.59
CA LEU A 181 0.05 -10.18 6.63
C LEU A 181 1.52 -10.33 6.99
N THR A 182 2.01 -11.55 6.85
CA THR A 182 3.43 -11.88 6.98
C THR A 182 4.11 -11.83 5.61
N ASP A 183 5.44 -11.94 5.62
CA ASP A 183 6.26 -12.01 4.41
C ASP A 183 6.25 -13.40 3.72
N GLU A 184 5.64 -14.39 4.37
CA GLU A 184 5.41 -15.76 3.89
C GLU A 184 4.19 -15.91 2.96
#